data_AF-A0A2V7UFU0-F1
#
_entry.id   AF-A0A2V7UFU0-F1
#
_cell.length_a   1.000
_cell.length_b   1.000
_cell.length_c   1.000
_cell.angle_alpha   90.00
_cell.angle_beta   90.00
_cell.angle_gamma   90.00
#
_symmetry.space_group_name_H-M   'P 1'
#
loop_
_entity.id
_entity.type
_entity.pdbx_description
1 polymer ?
#
loop_
_entity_poly.entity_id
_entity_poly.type
_entity_poly.pdbx_seq_one_letter_code
_entity_poly.pdbx_strand_id
1 'polypeptide(L)'
;MVLTGLGLALAACGHRDQRLVDQYFNAVNSKDNQTLGSFAAVGFDKKVDRWRIAKESDEEKAPIPLTDLIAKQKELEKAVAENKKAATAYSMDHYAEVDQVREGRKAGKPVPAKLQAVAAEWDKYNQKDRDLKKALADATAAVEKEKRNLERSLGPTENAEGLSGDMVTKRLDLVLTINGEDQPYVMTLRKYDIKGSARPRWVVQDLKPA
;
A
#
# COMPACT_ATOMS: atom_id res chain seq x y z
N MET A 1 33.91 11.30 -49.01
CA MET A 1 34.27 11.82 -47.68
C MET A 1 33.18 12.79 -47.27
N VAL A 2 32.15 12.29 -46.58
CA VAL A 2 30.97 13.07 -46.19
C VAL A 2 31.09 13.36 -44.71
N LEU A 3 31.36 14.62 -44.37
CA LEU A 3 31.17 15.14 -43.02
C LEU A 3 29.66 15.29 -42.80
N THR A 4 29.09 14.45 -41.93
CA THR A 4 27.74 14.66 -41.41
C THR A 4 27.86 14.99 -39.92
N GLY A 5 27.45 16.21 -39.59
CA GLY A 5 27.71 16.86 -38.32
C GLY A 5 27.12 16.14 -37.11
N LEU A 6 27.90 16.17 -36.04
CA LEU A 6 27.51 15.83 -34.69
C LEU A 6 26.51 16.90 -34.19
N GLY A 7 25.21 16.59 -34.24
CA GLY A 7 24.20 17.36 -33.52
C GLY A 7 24.33 17.08 -32.03
N LEU A 8 25.03 17.95 -31.29
CA LEU A 8 24.91 18.00 -29.84
C LEU A 8 23.47 18.42 -29.51
N ALA A 9 22.64 17.44 -29.16
CA ALA A 9 21.43 17.68 -28.40
C ALA A 9 21.83 18.19 -27.01
N LEU A 10 21.83 19.51 -26.84
CA LEU A 10 21.76 20.14 -25.52
C LEU A 10 20.42 19.74 -24.90
N ALA A 11 20.40 18.59 -24.21
CA ALA A 11 19.35 18.28 -23.27
C ALA A 11 19.34 19.40 -22.24
N ALA A 12 18.26 20.18 -22.19
CA ALA A 12 18.03 21.15 -21.14
C ALA A 12 18.17 20.41 -19.79
N CYS A 13 19.22 20.72 -19.03
CA CYS A 13 19.50 20.17 -17.71
C CYS A 13 18.54 20.74 -16.65
N GLY A 14 17.24 20.59 -16.89
CA GLY A 14 16.19 20.77 -15.88
C GLY A 14 15.54 19.41 -15.67
N HIS A 15 15.73 18.82 -14.49
CA HIS A 15 15.02 17.61 -14.11
C HIS A 15 13.52 17.85 -14.22
N ARG A 16 12.80 16.96 -14.91
CA ARG A 16 11.36 17.13 -15.18
C ARG A 16 10.57 17.20 -13.87
N ASP A 17 11.09 16.58 -12.82
CA ASP A 17 10.45 16.45 -11.52
C ASP A 17 10.97 17.42 -10.45
N GLN A 18 11.89 18.33 -10.79
CA GLN A 18 12.48 19.26 -9.82
C GLN A 18 11.41 20.04 -9.06
N ARG A 19 10.38 20.52 -9.76
CA ARG A 19 9.27 21.27 -9.15
C ARG A 19 8.52 20.47 -8.07
N LEU A 20 8.35 19.17 -8.28
CA LEU A 20 7.70 18.28 -7.31
C LEU A 20 8.60 18.08 -6.08
N VAL A 21 9.88 17.82 -6.31
CA VAL A 21 10.88 17.66 -5.24
C VAL A 21 10.99 18.95 -4.41
N ASP A 22 11.03 20.11 -5.06
CA ASP A 22 11.00 21.41 -4.41
C ASP A 22 9.72 21.60 -3.59
N GLN A 23 8.55 21.31 -4.16
CA GLN A 23 7.29 21.40 -3.43
C GLN A 23 7.27 20.51 -2.19
N TYR A 24 7.79 19.28 -2.29
CA TYR A 24 7.88 18.34 -1.18
C TYR A 24 8.75 18.87 -0.05
N PHE A 25 10.02 19.20 -0.33
CA PHE A 25 10.94 19.62 0.74
C PHE A 25 10.65 21.01 1.28
N ASN A 26 10.08 21.92 0.47
CA ASN A 26 9.57 23.18 0.99
C ASN A 26 8.44 22.96 2.00
N ALA A 27 7.49 22.05 1.70
CA ALA A 27 6.38 21.74 2.61
C ALA A 27 6.85 20.97 3.86
N VAL A 28 7.85 20.09 3.74
CA VAL A 28 8.53 19.47 4.89
C VAL A 28 9.15 20.52 5.80
N ASN A 29 9.97 21.41 5.24
CA ASN A 29 10.69 22.42 6.01
C ASN A 29 9.76 23.44 6.66
N SER A 30 8.62 23.76 6.03
CA SER A 30 7.60 24.64 6.59
C SER A 30 6.62 23.93 7.52
N LYS A 31 6.72 22.61 7.68
CA LYS A 31 5.77 21.76 8.42
C LYS A 31 4.32 21.90 7.91
N ASP A 32 4.16 22.16 6.61
CA ASP A 32 2.87 22.27 5.95
C ASP A 32 2.31 20.87 5.62
N ASN A 33 1.74 20.25 6.65
CA ASN A 33 1.13 18.93 6.56
C ASN A 33 -0.09 18.89 5.64
N GLN A 34 -0.77 20.03 5.43
CA GLN A 34 -1.91 20.10 4.53
C GLN A 34 -1.45 19.97 3.07
N THR A 35 -0.42 20.73 2.68
CA THR A 35 0.18 20.64 1.35
C THR A 35 0.80 19.26 1.12
N LEU A 36 1.59 18.73 2.08
CA LEU A 36 2.14 17.38 1.99
C LEU A 36 1.05 16.32 1.84
N GLY A 37 -0.02 16.42 2.64
CA GLY A 37 -1.17 15.53 2.61
C GLY A 37 -1.93 15.51 1.28
N SER A 38 -1.71 16.47 0.38
CA SER A 38 -2.38 16.49 -0.93
C SER A 38 -1.68 15.64 -2.00
N PHE A 39 -0.36 15.41 -1.87
CA PHE A 39 0.44 14.71 -2.89
C PHE A 39 1.55 13.79 -2.34
N ALA A 40 1.64 13.55 -1.03
CA ALA A 40 2.62 12.64 -0.44
C ALA A 40 1.98 11.67 0.56
N ALA A 41 2.18 10.37 0.35
CA ALA A 41 1.79 9.32 1.28
C ALA A 41 2.71 9.24 2.51
N VAL A 42 3.91 9.83 2.42
CA VAL A 42 4.91 9.84 3.49
C VAL A 42 5.34 11.28 3.81
N GLY A 43 5.52 11.55 5.11
CA GLY A 43 6.21 12.74 5.59
C GLY A 43 7.72 12.51 5.71
N PHE A 44 8.44 13.58 6.05
CA PHE A 44 9.85 13.54 6.42
C PHE A 44 10.04 14.48 7.60
N ASP A 45 10.76 14.04 8.62
CA ASP A 45 10.84 14.71 9.92
C ASP A 45 12.11 15.56 10.08
N LYS A 46 13.11 15.35 9.23
CA LYS A 46 14.35 16.13 9.23
C LYS A 46 14.18 17.39 8.38
N LYS A 47 14.71 18.50 8.88
CA LYS A 47 14.91 19.71 8.07
C LYS A 47 15.98 19.42 7.01
N VAL A 48 15.71 19.81 5.77
CA VAL A 48 16.63 19.65 4.65
C VAL A 48 17.12 21.03 4.22
N ASP A 49 18.42 21.27 4.29
CA ASP A 49 19.00 22.58 3.97
C ASP A 49 19.06 22.81 2.45
N ARG A 50 19.37 21.75 1.68
CA ARG A 50 19.39 21.74 0.22
C ARG A 50 19.03 20.35 -0.31
N TRP A 51 18.48 20.28 -1.50
CA TRP A 51 18.19 19.01 -2.17
C TRP A 51 18.46 19.13 -3.67
N ARG A 52 18.85 18.02 -4.29
CA ARG A 52 18.95 17.91 -5.75
C ARG A 52 18.63 16.49 -6.22
N ILE A 53 18.12 16.39 -7.44
CA ILE A 53 17.98 15.11 -8.13
C ILE A 53 19.37 14.73 -8.68
N ALA A 54 19.83 13.54 -8.34
CA ALA A 54 21.06 12.95 -8.85
C ALA A 54 20.79 12.10 -10.09
N LYS A 55 19.67 11.35 -10.08
CA LYS A 55 19.26 10.48 -11.18
C LYS A 55 17.75 10.27 -11.19
N GLU A 56 17.19 10.09 -12.37
CA GLU A 56 15.81 9.66 -12.59
C GLU A 56 15.83 8.24 -13.19
N SER A 57 14.99 7.34 -12.69
CA SER A 57 14.75 6.05 -13.34
C SER A 57 13.77 6.19 -14.50
N ASP A 58 13.78 5.20 -15.39
CA ASP A 58 12.70 5.04 -16.35
C ASP A 58 11.35 4.83 -15.63
N GLU A 59 10.27 5.20 -16.31
CA GLU A 59 8.91 5.00 -15.84
C GLU A 59 8.50 3.54 -16.06
N GLU A 60 8.07 2.87 -14.99
CA GLU A 60 7.52 1.53 -15.03
C GLU A 60 5.99 1.61 -15.01
N LYS A 61 5.33 0.89 -15.93
CA LYS A 61 3.87 0.82 -16.02
C LYS A 61 3.36 -0.56 -15.64
N ALA A 62 2.31 -0.59 -14.85
CA ALA A 62 1.57 -1.80 -14.52
C ALA A 62 0.07 -1.49 -14.48
N PRO A 63 -0.81 -2.48 -14.70
CA PRO A 63 -2.24 -2.30 -14.47
C PRO A 63 -2.52 -1.81 -13.04
N ILE A 64 -3.56 -0.99 -12.88
CA ILE A 64 -3.99 -0.52 -11.55
C ILE A 64 -4.39 -1.74 -10.70
N PRO A 65 -3.81 -1.95 -9.51
CA PRO A 65 -4.02 -3.15 -8.72
C PRO A 65 -5.36 -3.18 -7.98
N LEU A 66 -6.12 -2.07 -7.99
CA LEU A 66 -7.34 -1.93 -7.19
C LEU A 66 -8.38 -3.03 -7.49
N THR A 67 -8.55 -3.41 -8.76
CA THR A 67 -9.48 -4.48 -9.17
C THR A 67 -9.11 -5.81 -8.51
N ASP A 68 -7.83 -6.19 -8.56
CA ASP A 68 -7.33 -7.44 -7.97
C ASP A 68 -7.41 -7.42 -6.44
N LEU A 69 -7.14 -6.25 -5.82
CA LEU A 69 -7.27 -6.08 -4.37
C LEU A 69 -8.73 -6.25 -3.91
N ILE A 70 -9.70 -5.68 -4.64
CA ILE A 70 -11.12 -5.84 -4.36
C ILE A 70 -11.57 -7.29 -4.56
N ALA A 71 -11.11 -7.95 -5.62
CA ALA A 71 -11.40 -9.36 -5.86
C ALA A 71 -10.90 -10.22 -4.68
N LYS A 72 -9.64 -10.02 -4.27
CA LYS A 72 -9.06 -10.71 -3.11
C LYS A 72 -9.82 -10.44 -1.81
N GLN A 73 -10.26 -9.20 -1.58
CA GLN A 73 -11.09 -8.87 -0.42
C GLN A 73 -12.39 -9.69 -0.42
N LYS A 74 -13.12 -9.72 -1.55
CA LYS A 74 -14.38 -10.47 -1.69
C LYS A 74 -14.19 -11.98 -1.50
N GLU A 75 -13.08 -12.53 -2.01
CA GLU A 75 -12.74 -13.94 -1.78
C GLU A 75 -12.52 -14.24 -0.29
N LEU A 76 -11.82 -13.36 0.43
CA LEU A 76 -11.61 -13.51 1.87
C LEU A 76 -12.90 -13.35 2.68
N GLU A 77 -13.78 -12.41 2.30
CA GLU A 77 -15.12 -12.28 2.89
C GLU A 77 -15.93 -13.58 2.74
N LYS A 78 -15.91 -14.17 1.54
CA LYS A 78 -16.53 -15.46 1.27
C LYS A 78 -15.91 -16.57 2.11
N ALA A 79 -14.59 -16.65 2.20
CA ALA A 79 -13.88 -17.66 2.99
C ALA A 79 -14.20 -17.55 4.50
N VAL A 80 -14.30 -16.33 5.04
CA VAL A 80 -14.76 -16.09 6.43
C VAL A 80 -16.18 -16.61 6.62
N ALA A 81 -17.10 -16.29 5.69
CA ALA A 81 -18.49 -16.73 5.78
C ALA A 81 -18.62 -18.26 5.70
N GLU A 82 -17.86 -18.91 4.80
CA GLU A 82 -17.82 -20.37 4.66
C GLU A 82 -17.23 -21.05 5.89
N ASN A 83 -16.12 -20.53 6.45
CA ASN A 83 -15.54 -21.05 7.68
C ASN A 83 -16.50 -20.94 8.85
N LYS A 84 -17.19 -19.79 8.99
CA LYS A 84 -18.20 -19.58 10.04
C LYS A 84 -19.36 -20.56 9.90
N LYS A 85 -19.84 -20.80 8.68
CA LYS A 85 -20.92 -21.78 8.41
C LYS A 85 -20.48 -23.19 8.80
N ALA A 86 -19.29 -23.61 8.39
CA ALA A 86 -18.74 -24.93 8.70
C ALA A 86 -18.51 -25.11 10.21
N ALA A 87 -17.92 -24.11 10.87
CA ALA A 87 -17.72 -24.10 12.32
C ALA A 87 -19.05 -24.18 13.08
N THR A 88 -20.08 -23.45 12.62
CA THR A 88 -21.41 -23.49 13.24
C THR A 88 -22.04 -24.88 13.11
N ALA A 89 -21.99 -25.48 11.91
CA ALA A 89 -22.49 -26.84 11.69
C ALA A 89 -21.76 -27.85 12.59
N TYR A 90 -20.42 -27.80 12.61
CA TYR A 90 -19.61 -28.66 13.48
C TYR A 90 -19.97 -28.50 14.97
N SER A 91 -20.12 -27.26 15.43
CA SER A 91 -20.50 -26.97 16.81
C SER A 91 -21.93 -27.42 17.14
N MET A 92 -22.83 -27.52 16.17
CA MET A 92 -24.18 -28.05 16.39
C MET A 92 -24.16 -29.57 16.47
N ASP A 93 -23.40 -30.24 15.60
CA ASP A 93 -23.24 -31.69 15.58
C ASP A 93 -22.51 -32.23 16.83
N HIS A 94 -21.66 -31.41 17.43
CA HIS A 94 -20.86 -31.74 18.62
C HIS A 94 -21.13 -30.78 19.80
N TYR A 95 -22.37 -30.32 19.96
CA TYR A 95 -22.71 -29.22 20.88
C TYR A 95 -22.25 -29.44 22.32
N ALA A 96 -22.53 -30.61 22.90
CA ALA A 96 -22.19 -30.90 24.29
C ALA A 96 -20.67 -30.97 24.51
N GLU A 97 -19.95 -31.57 23.57
CA GLU A 97 -18.50 -31.70 23.59
C GLU A 97 -17.80 -30.36 23.40
N VAL A 98 -18.26 -29.55 22.43
CA VAL A 98 -17.71 -28.20 22.18
C VAL A 98 -17.97 -27.28 23.37
N ASP A 99 -19.15 -27.34 23.98
CA ASP A 99 -19.46 -26.55 25.18
C ASP A 99 -18.57 -26.96 26.37
N GLN A 100 -18.39 -28.27 26.60
CA GLN A 100 -17.46 -28.77 27.62
C GLN A 100 -16.01 -28.33 27.38
N VAL A 101 -15.54 -28.36 26.12
CA VAL A 101 -14.22 -27.86 25.75
C VAL A 101 -14.11 -26.36 26.02
N ARG A 102 -15.13 -25.58 25.67
CA ARG A 102 -15.16 -24.12 25.88
C ARG A 102 -15.12 -23.76 27.35
N GLU A 103 -16.01 -24.32 28.16
CA GLU A 103 -16.07 -24.04 29.60
C GLU A 103 -14.83 -24.55 30.34
N GLY A 104 -14.32 -25.72 29.96
CA GLY A 104 -13.06 -26.25 30.47
C GLY A 104 -11.89 -25.29 30.25
N ARG A 105 -11.76 -24.75 29.03
CA ARG A 105 -10.71 -23.78 28.69
C ARG A 105 -10.87 -22.44 29.40
N LYS A 106 -12.08 -21.91 29.51
CA LYS A 106 -12.35 -20.69 30.29
C LYS A 106 -11.92 -20.86 31.76
N ALA A 107 -12.10 -22.05 32.31
CA ALA A 107 -11.68 -22.41 33.66
C ALA A 107 -10.20 -22.82 33.77
N GLY A 108 -9.39 -22.73 32.70
CA GLY A 108 -7.98 -23.11 32.69
C GLY A 108 -7.73 -24.62 32.86
N LYS A 109 -8.74 -25.46 32.62
CA LYS A 109 -8.63 -26.92 32.76
C LYS A 109 -8.11 -27.57 31.48
N PRO A 110 -7.34 -28.66 31.58
CA PRO A 110 -6.92 -29.42 30.41
C PRO A 110 -8.12 -30.10 29.73
N VAL A 111 -8.05 -30.25 28.42
CA VAL A 111 -9.08 -30.96 27.63
C VAL A 111 -9.00 -32.46 27.96
N PRO A 112 -10.10 -33.11 28.41
CA PRO A 112 -10.14 -34.55 28.63
C PRO A 112 -9.80 -35.35 27.38
N ALA A 113 -9.15 -36.51 27.52
CA ALA A 113 -8.74 -37.37 26.39
C ALA A 113 -9.90 -37.67 25.41
N LYS A 114 -11.10 -37.95 25.95
CA LYS A 114 -12.31 -38.22 25.16
C LYS A 114 -12.78 -37.04 24.29
N LEU A 115 -12.38 -35.82 24.62
CA LEU A 115 -12.75 -34.60 23.89
C LEU A 115 -11.62 -34.08 22.99
N GLN A 116 -10.45 -34.73 22.97
CA GLN A 116 -9.30 -34.20 22.24
C GLN A 116 -9.55 -34.08 20.73
N ALA A 117 -10.21 -35.06 20.11
CA ALA A 117 -10.53 -35.00 18.68
C ALA A 117 -11.46 -33.82 18.36
N VAL A 118 -12.52 -33.63 19.19
CA VAL A 118 -13.45 -32.51 19.02
C VAL A 118 -12.77 -31.17 19.26
N ALA A 119 -11.95 -31.09 20.30
CA ALA A 119 -11.19 -29.88 20.62
C ALA A 119 -10.20 -29.51 19.50
N ALA A 120 -9.49 -30.50 18.94
CA ALA A 120 -8.53 -30.28 17.86
C ALA A 120 -9.22 -29.81 16.58
N GLU A 121 -10.35 -30.40 16.21
CA GLU A 121 -11.09 -29.97 15.01
C GLU A 121 -11.72 -28.58 15.22
N TRP A 122 -12.29 -28.33 16.41
CA TRP A 122 -12.79 -27.01 16.79
C TRP A 122 -11.69 -25.94 16.76
N ASP A 123 -10.47 -26.29 17.18
CA ASP A 123 -9.31 -25.40 17.11
C ASP A 123 -8.92 -25.04 15.68
N LYS A 124 -9.03 -25.97 14.73
CA LYS A 124 -8.76 -25.67 13.32
C LYS A 124 -9.71 -24.58 12.81
N TYR A 125 -11.00 -24.67 13.14
CA TYR A 125 -11.97 -23.64 12.76
C TYR A 125 -11.66 -22.28 13.39
N ASN A 126 -11.30 -22.27 14.68
CA ASN A 126 -10.97 -21.04 15.41
C ASN A 126 -9.67 -20.40 14.89
N GLN A 127 -8.64 -21.21 14.64
CA GLN A 127 -7.37 -20.73 14.10
C GLN A 127 -7.58 -20.20 12.68
N LYS A 128 -8.28 -20.96 11.83
CA LYS A 128 -8.62 -20.52 10.48
C LYS A 128 -9.46 -19.24 10.47
N ASP A 129 -10.40 -19.08 11.40
CA ASP A 129 -11.19 -17.84 11.53
C ASP A 129 -10.31 -16.64 11.89
N ARG A 130 -9.36 -16.81 12.83
CA ARG A 130 -8.40 -15.75 13.19
C ARG A 130 -7.53 -15.36 12.00
N ASP A 131 -6.98 -16.35 11.30
CA ASP A 131 -6.09 -16.12 10.16
C ASP A 131 -6.84 -15.45 9.00
N LEU A 132 -8.05 -15.92 8.68
CA LEU A 132 -8.90 -15.33 7.64
C LEU A 132 -9.31 -13.89 7.98
N LYS A 133 -9.68 -13.61 9.24
CA LYS A 133 -10.02 -12.24 9.67
C LYS A 133 -8.83 -11.30 9.61
N LYS A 134 -7.64 -11.77 9.98
CA LYS A 134 -6.40 -11.00 9.83
C LYS A 134 -6.13 -10.70 8.36
N ALA A 135 -6.19 -11.72 7.50
CA ALA A 135 -5.99 -11.56 6.07
C ALA A 135 -7.02 -10.61 5.44
N LEU A 136 -8.28 -10.69 5.87
CA LEU A 136 -9.34 -9.79 5.42
C LEU A 136 -9.06 -8.35 5.85
N ALA A 137 -8.65 -8.12 7.11
CA ALA A 137 -8.28 -6.79 7.58
C ALA A 137 -7.11 -6.20 6.78
N ASP A 138 -6.09 -7.00 6.48
CA ASP A 138 -4.96 -6.61 5.65
C ASP A 138 -5.40 -6.28 4.20
N ALA A 139 -6.31 -7.07 3.64
CA ALA A 139 -6.87 -6.83 2.29
C ALA A 139 -7.71 -5.56 2.23
N THR A 140 -8.59 -5.32 3.22
CA THR A 140 -9.36 -4.08 3.33
C THR A 140 -8.43 -2.88 3.49
N ALA A 141 -7.39 -2.97 4.32
CA ALA A 141 -6.40 -1.90 4.47
C ALA A 141 -5.65 -1.62 3.16
N ALA A 142 -5.34 -2.66 2.38
CA ALA A 142 -4.71 -2.51 1.06
C ALA A 142 -5.63 -1.82 0.05
N VAL A 143 -6.91 -2.20 -0.02
CA VAL A 143 -7.91 -1.53 -0.87
C VAL A 143 -8.02 -0.04 -0.52
N GLU A 144 -8.17 0.27 0.76
CA GLU A 144 -8.32 1.65 1.23
C GLU A 144 -7.04 2.47 1.02
N LYS A 145 -5.86 1.85 1.17
CA LYS A 145 -4.58 2.49 0.84
C LYS A 145 -4.51 2.82 -0.65
N GLU A 146 -4.92 1.90 -1.51
CA GLU A 146 -4.87 2.08 -2.96
C GLU A 146 -5.87 3.14 -3.43
N LYS A 147 -7.09 3.18 -2.86
CA LYS A 147 -8.07 4.26 -3.10
C LYS A 147 -7.51 5.64 -2.75
N ARG A 148 -6.87 5.79 -1.58
CA ARG A 148 -6.22 7.05 -1.19
C ARG A 148 -5.09 7.45 -2.13
N ASN A 149 -4.34 6.48 -2.66
CA ASN A 149 -3.28 6.76 -3.63
C ASN A 149 -3.85 7.25 -4.97
N LEU A 150 -4.92 6.62 -5.44
CA LEU A 150 -5.67 7.06 -6.62
C LEU A 150 -6.17 8.49 -6.46
N GLU A 151 -6.85 8.80 -5.35
CA GLU A 151 -7.38 10.15 -5.08
C GLU A 151 -6.27 11.21 -4.99
N ARG A 152 -5.12 10.87 -4.40
CA ARG A 152 -3.96 11.78 -4.36
C ARG A 152 -3.36 12.03 -5.74
N SER A 153 -3.55 11.12 -6.69
CA SER A 153 -3.06 11.30 -8.06
C SER A 153 -4.08 11.98 -8.96
N LEU A 154 -5.37 11.73 -8.76
CA LEU A 154 -6.43 12.12 -9.69
C LEU A 154 -7.30 13.28 -9.18
N GLY A 155 -7.24 13.56 -7.87
CA GLY A 155 -8.26 14.34 -7.17
C GLY A 155 -9.40 13.47 -6.66
N PRO A 156 -10.43 14.06 -6.02
CA PRO A 156 -11.61 13.33 -5.56
C PRO A 156 -12.28 12.59 -6.72
N THR A 157 -12.61 11.31 -6.52
CA THR A 157 -13.28 10.47 -7.52
C THR A 157 -14.51 9.80 -6.92
N GLU A 158 -15.66 9.91 -7.57
CA GLU A 158 -16.90 9.30 -7.07
C GLU A 158 -16.96 7.78 -7.24
N ASN A 159 -16.15 7.20 -8.14
CA ASN A 159 -16.14 5.76 -8.41
C ASN A 159 -14.73 5.25 -8.71
N ALA A 160 -13.87 5.17 -7.69
CA ALA A 160 -12.51 4.66 -7.83
C ALA A 160 -12.46 3.19 -8.31
N GLU A 161 -13.45 2.38 -7.95
CA GLU A 161 -13.47 0.92 -8.20
C GLU A 161 -13.75 0.55 -9.67
N GLY A 162 -14.38 1.46 -10.42
CA GLY A 162 -14.65 1.27 -11.85
C GLY A 162 -13.54 1.79 -12.77
N LEU A 163 -12.47 2.35 -12.23
CA LEU A 163 -11.41 2.97 -13.03
C LEU A 163 -10.49 1.91 -13.65
N SER A 164 -10.19 2.09 -14.93
CA SER A 164 -9.24 1.26 -15.67
C SER A 164 -8.12 2.13 -16.25
N GLY A 165 -6.88 1.65 -16.15
CA GLY A 165 -5.71 2.39 -16.58
C GLY A 165 -4.43 1.75 -16.08
N ASP A 166 -3.36 2.55 -16.10
CA ASP A 166 -2.03 2.14 -15.67
C ASP A 166 -1.65 2.87 -14.38
N MET A 167 -1.12 2.14 -13.42
CA MET A 167 -0.24 2.69 -12.40
C MET A 167 1.14 2.90 -13.03
N VAL A 168 1.66 4.11 -12.93
CA VAL A 168 3.01 4.45 -13.36
C VAL A 168 3.86 4.74 -12.13
N THR A 169 5.03 4.13 -12.06
CA THR A 169 5.99 4.31 -10.97
C THR A 169 7.34 4.74 -11.50
N LYS A 170 8.08 5.52 -10.71
CA LYS A 170 9.48 5.86 -10.98
C LYS A 170 10.23 6.16 -9.69
N ARG A 171 11.55 6.10 -9.75
CA ARG A 171 12.45 6.41 -8.63
C ARG A 171 13.32 7.60 -8.98
N LEU A 172 13.51 8.47 -8.01
CA LEU A 172 14.46 9.57 -8.07
C LEU A 172 15.54 9.30 -7.02
N ASP A 173 16.80 9.24 -7.46
CA ASP A 173 17.94 9.25 -6.56
C ASP A 173 18.20 10.72 -6.21
N LEU A 174 18.20 11.03 -4.92
CA LEU A 174 18.31 12.37 -4.38
C LEU A 174 19.59 12.51 -3.55
N VAL A 175 20.13 13.72 -3.52
CA VAL A 175 21.12 14.12 -2.51
C VAL A 175 20.51 15.21 -1.67
N LEU A 176 20.38 14.96 -0.37
CA LEU A 176 19.82 15.87 0.62
C LEU A 176 20.95 16.39 1.51
N THR A 177 21.17 17.69 1.58
CA THR A 177 22.02 18.31 2.60
C THR A 177 21.20 18.42 3.89
N ILE A 178 21.59 17.70 4.94
CA ILE A 178 20.95 17.70 6.26
C ILE A 178 22.03 18.00 7.29
N ASN A 179 21.87 19.08 8.06
CA ASN A 179 22.87 19.54 9.03
C ASN A 179 24.25 19.78 8.38
N GLY A 180 24.24 20.27 7.14
CA GLY A 180 25.47 20.53 6.37
C GLY A 180 26.12 19.29 5.72
N GLU A 181 25.60 18.08 5.95
CA GLU A 181 26.10 16.85 5.34
C GLU A 181 25.21 16.36 4.20
N ASP A 182 25.82 16.01 3.07
CA ASP A 182 25.11 15.43 1.93
C ASP A 182 24.81 13.94 2.20
N GLN A 183 23.52 13.59 2.20
CA GLN A 183 23.02 12.24 2.42
C GLN A 183 22.24 11.75 1.19
N PRO A 184 22.53 10.54 0.67
CA PRO A 184 21.80 9.98 -0.46
C PRO A 184 20.46 9.38 -0.02
N TYR A 185 19.41 9.68 -0.76
CA TYR A 185 18.06 9.15 -0.55
C TYR A 185 17.45 8.68 -1.87
N VAL A 186 16.49 7.78 -1.81
CA VAL A 186 15.65 7.37 -2.93
C VAL A 186 14.21 7.79 -2.64
N MET A 187 13.65 8.60 -3.53
CA MET A 187 12.24 8.98 -3.53
C MET A 187 11.49 8.13 -4.57
N THR A 188 10.44 7.44 -4.12
CA THR A 188 9.58 6.66 -5.02
C THR A 188 8.33 7.47 -5.34
N LEU A 189 8.05 7.65 -6.62
CA LEU A 189 6.89 8.35 -7.13
C LEU A 189 5.92 7.37 -7.78
N ARG A 190 4.63 7.67 -7.63
CA ARG A 190 3.54 6.93 -8.30
C ARG A 190 2.50 7.90 -8.83
N LYS A 191 1.97 7.63 -10.03
CA LYS A 191 0.78 8.28 -10.57
C LYS A 191 -0.14 7.23 -11.20
N TYR A 192 -1.37 7.61 -11.51
CA TYR A 192 -2.35 6.76 -12.16
C TYR A 192 -2.80 7.39 -13.47
N ASP A 193 -2.45 6.77 -14.59
CA ASP A 193 -2.84 7.22 -15.92
C ASP A 193 -4.15 6.49 -16.31
N ILE A 194 -5.28 7.20 -16.25
CA ILE A 194 -6.61 6.66 -16.54
C ILE A 194 -7.19 7.35 -17.77
N LYS A 195 -7.94 6.59 -18.59
CA LYS A 195 -8.64 7.16 -19.74
C LYS A 195 -9.81 8.03 -19.27
N GLY A 196 -9.71 9.33 -19.54
CA GLY A 196 -10.82 10.28 -19.34
C GLY A 196 -10.79 11.06 -18.03
N SER A 197 -10.44 12.34 -18.15
CA SER A 197 -10.86 13.48 -17.29
C SER A 197 -10.04 13.91 -16.06
N ALA A 198 -8.97 13.23 -15.63
CA ALA A 198 -8.05 13.80 -14.63
C ALA A 198 -6.66 14.07 -15.22
N ARG A 199 -6.03 15.20 -14.85
CA ARG A 199 -4.59 15.39 -15.07
C ARG A 199 -3.87 14.66 -13.93
N PRO A 200 -3.28 13.47 -14.17
CA PRO A 200 -2.65 12.73 -13.09
C PRO A 200 -1.44 13.49 -12.58
N ARG A 201 -1.28 13.53 -11.26
CA ARG A 201 -0.11 14.11 -10.59
C ARG A 201 0.70 13.01 -9.92
N TRP A 202 2.01 13.21 -9.88
CA TRP A 202 2.90 12.34 -9.12
C TRP A 202 2.61 12.46 -7.63
N VAL A 203 2.57 11.32 -6.97
CA VAL A 203 2.42 11.18 -5.53
C VAL A 203 3.72 10.60 -4.98
N VAL A 204 4.29 11.24 -3.96
CA VAL A 204 5.44 10.71 -3.23
C VAL A 204 4.98 9.53 -2.39
N GLN A 205 5.38 8.31 -2.76
CA GLN A 205 4.99 7.08 -2.08
C GLN A 205 5.95 6.71 -0.95
N ASP A 206 7.23 7.06 -1.10
CA ASP A 206 8.28 6.66 -0.18
C ASP A 206 9.48 7.61 -0.31
N LEU A 207 10.23 7.74 0.79
CA LEU A 207 11.50 8.45 0.85
C LEU A 207 12.39 7.75 1.88
N LYS A 208 13.47 7.13 1.41
CA LYS A 208 14.37 6.31 2.23
C LYS A 208 15.83 6.63 1.94
N PRO A 209 16.75 6.44 2.90
CA PRO A 209 18.18 6.43 2.61
C PRO A 209 18.48 5.43 1.47
N ALA A 210 19.39 5.83 0.57
CA ALA A 210 19.80 5.01 -0.58
C ALA A 210 20.64 3.80 -0.17
#